data_AF-A0A6A7Y3B8-F1
#
_entry.id   AF-A0A6A7Y3B8-F1
#
_cell.length_a   1.000
_cell.length_b   1.000
_cell.length_c   1.000
_cell.angle_alpha   90.00
_cell.angle_beta   90.00
_cell.angle_gamma   90.00
#
_symmetry.space_group_name_H-M   'P 1'
#
loop_
_entity.id
_entity.type
_entity.pdbx_description
1 polymer ?
#
loop_
_entity_poly.entity_id
_entity_poly.type
_entity_poly.pdbx_seq_one_letter_code
_entity_poly.pdbx_strand_id
1 'polypeptide(L)'
;MSGATPSAVAQQRQPGPPPAAPRSRMKRRVIVLMILVAIIAVGWTTFWWQASRTLDSLAQDFLENSARNGIAVRCEPRSVGGYPFLLDISCGSFALVSDRAPTIAAGRLIAGARVYDPNRVVANLDGPLTVGDPAAPLASLVWQRAQMSLNLQDGAVARGAVSIDHAVLKAGPVPATNIDLLELHARRTPTTEGGTDLAWTAAGVRFPASSPLDGALLVTIEDGGATLLGAGLAVPIEGLPIDVTDFHLGNGATLIKAAGSLRLRPDGLIDGDLKATVIDPAGLPSLFAPFLPQNGALVAVAGAISAFGLPSEVDGKPARTLPIRIAASRVSIGMLTLVTLPPIPVGN
;
A
#
# COMPACT_ATOMS: atom_id res chain seq x y z
N MET A 1 -13.30 -16.54 -122.03
CA MET A 1 -12.99 -17.66 -121.13
C MET A 1 -12.67 -17.10 -119.74
N SER A 2 -13.43 -17.57 -118.74
CA SER A 2 -13.20 -17.60 -117.28
C SER A 2 -12.55 -16.39 -116.60
N GLY A 3 -13.24 -15.68 -115.69
CA GLY A 3 -13.50 -16.11 -114.31
C GLY A 3 -12.37 -15.56 -113.41
N ALA A 4 -12.54 -15.01 -112.21
CA ALA A 4 -13.63 -15.07 -111.24
C ALA A 4 -13.47 -13.88 -110.26
N THR A 5 -14.59 -13.43 -109.70
CA THR A 5 -14.66 -12.49 -108.57
C THR A 5 -14.20 -13.18 -107.28
N PRO A 6 -13.34 -12.58 -106.43
CA PRO A 6 -13.17 -13.05 -105.07
C PRO A 6 -14.17 -12.34 -104.15
N SER A 7 -14.97 -13.15 -103.47
CA SER A 7 -15.91 -12.78 -102.42
C SER A 7 -15.24 -12.07 -101.25
N ALA A 8 -15.87 -11.00 -100.76
CA ALA A 8 -15.54 -10.37 -99.49
C ALA A 8 -15.83 -11.33 -98.33
N VAL A 9 -14.78 -11.73 -97.60
CA VAL A 9 -14.92 -12.50 -96.36
C VAL A 9 -15.11 -11.51 -95.21
N ALA A 10 -16.30 -11.52 -94.60
CA ALA A 10 -16.59 -10.82 -93.37
C ALA A 10 -15.75 -11.41 -92.22
N GLN A 11 -14.81 -10.64 -91.67
CA GLN A 11 -14.06 -11.02 -90.47
C GLN A 11 -14.97 -10.96 -89.23
N GLN A 12 -15.37 -12.12 -88.73
CA GLN A 12 -15.93 -12.27 -87.38
C GLN A 12 -14.85 -11.90 -86.35
N ARG A 13 -15.06 -10.81 -85.60
CA ARG A 13 -14.24 -10.49 -84.41
C ARG A 13 -14.54 -11.52 -83.33
N GLN A 14 -13.57 -12.36 -83.00
CA GLN A 14 -13.62 -13.19 -81.80
C GLN A 14 -13.56 -12.30 -80.54
N PRO A 15 -14.38 -12.55 -79.50
CA PRO A 15 -14.23 -11.87 -78.23
C PRO A 15 -12.89 -12.28 -77.59
N GLY A 16 -12.06 -11.30 -77.24
CA GLY A 16 -10.79 -11.54 -76.55
C GLY A 16 -10.99 -12.24 -75.20
N PRO A 17 -10.01 -13.03 -74.75
CA PRO A 17 -10.12 -13.77 -73.49
C PRO A 17 -10.31 -12.81 -72.31
N PRO A 18 -11.12 -13.17 -71.30
CA PRO A 18 -11.36 -12.29 -70.15
C PRO A 18 -10.04 -12.06 -69.38
N PRO A 19 -9.81 -10.84 -68.86
CA PRO A 19 -8.59 -10.56 -68.11
C PRO A 19 -8.51 -11.45 -66.86
N ALA A 20 -7.38 -12.12 -66.68
CA ALA A 20 -7.12 -12.98 -65.53
C ALA A 20 -7.23 -12.16 -64.24
N ALA A 21 -8.19 -12.51 -63.39
CA ALA A 21 -8.44 -11.82 -62.13
C ALA A 21 -7.18 -11.86 -61.22
N PRO A 22 -6.73 -10.73 -60.64
CA PRO A 22 -5.55 -10.69 -59.77
C PRO A 22 -5.90 -11.23 -58.36
N ARG A 23 -6.21 -12.52 -58.26
CA ARG A 23 -6.72 -13.15 -57.02
C ARG A 23 -5.66 -13.85 -56.15
N SER A 24 -4.39 -13.86 -56.55
CA SER A 24 -3.34 -14.65 -55.85
C SER A 24 -2.47 -13.84 -54.86
N ARG A 25 -2.21 -12.55 -55.11
CA ARG A 25 -1.31 -11.75 -54.25
C ARG A 25 -1.93 -11.42 -52.89
N MET A 26 -3.23 -11.15 -52.85
CA MET A 26 -3.95 -10.84 -51.59
C MET A 26 -4.04 -12.08 -50.68
N LYS A 27 -4.37 -13.26 -51.24
CA LYS A 27 -4.41 -14.53 -50.48
C LYS A 27 -3.04 -14.88 -49.88
N ARG A 28 -1.95 -14.74 -50.65
CA ARG A 28 -0.59 -14.99 -50.15
C ARG A 28 -0.21 -14.03 -49.01
N ARG A 29 -0.54 -12.74 -49.13
CA ARG A 29 -0.30 -11.75 -48.05
C ARG A 29 -1.08 -12.07 -46.79
N VAL A 30 -2.35 -12.46 -46.91
CA VAL A 30 -3.17 -12.88 -45.77
C VAL A 30 -2.61 -14.14 -45.11
N ILE A 31 -2.22 -15.15 -45.90
CA ILE A 31 -1.62 -16.38 -45.35
C ILE A 31 -0.30 -16.06 -44.62
N VAL A 32 0.58 -15.25 -45.20
CA VAL A 32 1.82 -14.82 -44.55
C VAL A 32 1.54 -14.07 -43.24
N LEU A 33 0.56 -13.16 -43.23
CA LEU A 33 0.15 -12.46 -42.02
C LEU A 33 -0.38 -13.43 -40.96
N MET A 34 -1.23 -14.39 -41.34
CA MET A 34 -1.75 -15.39 -40.41
C MET A 34 -0.65 -16.28 -39.83
N ILE A 35 0.33 -16.69 -40.65
CA ILE A 35 1.50 -17.43 -40.17
C ILE A 35 2.32 -16.57 -39.20
N LEU A 36 2.55 -15.29 -39.52
CA LEU A 36 3.29 -14.38 -38.65
C LEU A 36 2.59 -14.20 -37.29
N VAL A 37 1.27 -13.98 -37.29
CA VAL A 37 0.46 -13.86 -36.07
C VAL A 37 0.50 -15.17 -35.28
N ALA A 38 0.41 -16.32 -35.94
CA ALA A 38 0.52 -17.62 -35.28
C ALA A 38 1.90 -17.81 -34.61
N ILE A 39 2.98 -17.44 -35.29
CA ILE A 39 4.34 -17.48 -34.73
C ILE A 39 4.45 -16.58 -33.50
N ILE A 40 3.93 -15.34 -33.57
CA ILE A 40 3.93 -14.42 -32.43
C ILE A 40 3.11 -14.98 -31.26
N ALA A 41 1.93 -15.54 -31.52
CA ALA A 41 1.07 -16.13 -30.50
C ALA A 41 1.74 -17.32 -29.81
N VAL A 42 2.38 -18.21 -30.59
CA VAL A 42 3.14 -19.35 -30.05
C VAL A 42 4.33 -18.85 -29.22
N GLY A 43 5.12 -17.92 -29.78
CA GLY A 43 6.27 -17.34 -29.07
C GLY A 43 5.88 -16.67 -27.76
N TRP A 44 4.78 -15.90 -27.75
CA TRP A 44 4.25 -15.27 -26.55
C TRP A 44 3.75 -16.29 -25.53
N THR A 45 3.04 -17.32 -25.99
CA THR A 45 2.55 -18.40 -25.10
C THR A 45 3.72 -19.14 -24.44
N THR A 46 4.77 -19.47 -25.20
CA THR A 46 5.98 -20.10 -24.66
C THR A 46 6.70 -19.18 -23.68
N PHE A 47 6.85 -17.90 -24.01
CA PHE A 47 7.45 -16.91 -23.12
C PHE A 47 6.68 -16.79 -21.80
N TRP A 48 5.35 -16.61 -21.87
CA TRP A 48 4.51 -16.45 -20.68
C TRP A 48 4.54 -17.70 -19.80
N TRP A 49 4.47 -18.89 -20.41
CA TRP A 49 4.57 -20.16 -19.68
C TRP A 49 5.92 -20.36 -18.98
N GLN A 50 7.01 -19.92 -19.60
CA GLN A 50 8.32 -19.94 -18.96
C GLN A 50 8.36 -18.95 -17.78
N ALA A 51 7.85 -17.73 -17.97
CA ALA A 51 7.77 -16.72 -16.93
C ALA A 51 6.91 -17.17 -15.74
N SER A 52 5.77 -17.85 -15.98
CA SER A 52 4.89 -18.35 -14.92
C SER A 52 5.58 -19.42 -14.07
N ARG A 53 6.39 -20.28 -14.67
CA ARG A 53 7.18 -21.29 -13.94
C ARG A 53 8.29 -20.68 -13.11
N THR A 54 8.98 -19.68 -13.64
CA THR A 54 10.00 -18.95 -12.89
C THR A 54 9.39 -18.20 -11.70
N LEU A 55 8.20 -17.60 -11.86
CA LEU A 55 7.51 -16.97 -10.74
C LEU A 55 7.13 -18.00 -9.66
N ASP A 56 6.60 -19.16 -10.06
CA ASP A 56 6.23 -20.22 -9.11
C ASP A 56 7.44 -20.75 -8.32
N SER A 57 8.61 -20.92 -8.97
CA SER A 57 9.84 -21.33 -8.28
C SER A 57 10.36 -20.26 -7.32
N LEU A 58 10.38 -18.99 -7.73
CA LEU A 58 10.78 -17.88 -6.85
C LEU A 58 9.86 -17.78 -5.63
N ALA A 59 8.56 -17.98 -5.82
CA ALA A 59 7.60 -18.00 -4.72
C ALA A 59 7.88 -19.18 -3.78
N GLN A 60 8.15 -20.37 -4.31
CA GLN A 60 8.51 -21.53 -3.49
C GLN A 60 9.77 -21.28 -2.67
N ASP A 61 10.84 -20.78 -3.29
CA ASP A 61 12.09 -20.47 -2.61
C ASP A 61 11.87 -19.44 -1.49
N PHE A 62 11.02 -18.43 -1.74
CA PHE A 62 10.65 -17.44 -0.72
C PHE A 62 9.93 -18.06 0.49
N LEU A 63 8.95 -18.96 0.26
CA LEU A 63 8.22 -19.63 1.35
C LEU A 63 9.17 -20.51 2.18
N GLU A 64 10.04 -21.28 1.51
CA GLU A 64 11.03 -22.13 2.18
C GLU A 64 12.05 -21.31 2.98
N ASN A 65 12.57 -20.22 2.41
CA ASN A 65 13.50 -19.33 3.09
C ASN A 65 12.85 -18.64 4.29
N SER A 66 11.60 -18.18 4.16
CA SER A 66 10.84 -17.57 5.26
C SER A 66 10.67 -18.54 6.43
N ALA A 67 10.30 -19.80 6.13
CA ALA A 67 10.16 -20.84 7.14
C ALA A 67 11.50 -21.12 7.86
N ARG A 68 12.63 -21.16 7.14
CA ARG A 68 13.97 -21.30 7.74
C ARG A 68 14.33 -20.13 8.65
N ASN A 69 13.82 -18.94 8.37
CA ASN A 69 14.03 -17.74 9.19
C ASN A 69 13.03 -17.62 10.37
N GLY A 70 12.20 -18.64 10.62
CA GLY A 70 11.31 -18.71 11.77
C GLY A 70 9.93 -18.07 11.58
N ILE A 71 9.57 -17.71 10.34
CA ILE A 71 8.25 -17.24 9.96
C ILE A 71 7.75 -18.08 8.79
N ALA A 72 6.92 -19.09 9.07
CA ALA A 72 6.31 -19.89 8.03
C ALA A 72 5.15 -19.12 7.40
N VAL A 73 5.25 -18.86 6.09
CA VAL A 73 4.18 -18.27 5.29
C VAL A 73 3.37 -19.41 4.67
N ARG A 74 2.08 -19.52 4.99
CA ARG A 74 1.13 -20.45 4.36
C ARG A 74 0.40 -19.72 3.24
N CYS A 75 0.48 -20.28 2.04
CA CYS A 75 -0.12 -19.75 0.82
C CYS A 75 -0.70 -20.92 0.01
N GLU A 76 -1.85 -21.44 0.44
CA GLU A 76 -2.47 -22.62 -0.16
C GLU A 76 -3.98 -22.45 -0.41
N PRO A 77 -4.52 -23.02 -1.51
CA PRO A 77 -3.78 -23.48 -2.69
C PRO A 77 -3.11 -22.30 -3.41
N ARG A 78 -1.87 -22.50 -3.88
CA ARG A 78 -1.12 -21.53 -4.69
C ARG A 78 -1.35 -21.77 -6.18
N SER A 79 -1.50 -20.71 -6.96
CA SER A 79 -1.48 -20.81 -8.42
C SER A 79 -0.89 -19.55 -9.06
N VAL A 80 -0.34 -19.71 -10.27
CA VAL A 80 0.17 -18.60 -11.09
C VAL A 80 -0.74 -18.39 -12.30
N GLY A 81 -1.14 -17.15 -12.53
CA GLY A 81 -2.14 -16.75 -13.52
C GLY A 81 -1.77 -15.46 -14.26
N GLY A 82 -2.73 -14.97 -15.05
CA GLY A 82 -2.65 -13.65 -15.69
C GLY A 82 -2.45 -13.62 -17.21
N TYR A 83 -2.40 -14.78 -17.88
CA TYR A 83 -2.22 -14.83 -19.34
C TYR A 83 -3.25 -13.94 -20.08
N PRO A 84 -2.84 -13.17 -21.11
CA PRO A 84 -1.48 -13.07 -21.67
C PRO A 84 -0.62 -11.93 -21.13
N PHE A 85 -1.19 -10.94 -20.46
CA PHE A 85 -0.50 -9.65 -20.22
C PHE A 85 -0.21 -9.36 -18.75
N LEU A 86 -0.65 -10.22 -17.85
CA LEU A 86 -0.41 -10.16 -16.43
C LEU A 86 0.37 -11.40 -16.01
N LEU A 87 1.18 -11.24 -14.98
CA LEU A 87 1.78 -12.35 -14.25
C LEU A 87 1.41 -12.16 -12.79
N ASP A 88 0.54 -13.02 -12.28
CA ASP A 88 0.07 -12.98 -10.90
C ASP A 88 0.26 -14.31 -10.18
N ILE A 89 0.44 -14.22 -8.88
CA ILE A 89 0.40 -15.33 -7.93
C ILE A 89 -0.83 -15.16 -7.06
N SER A 90 -1.57 -16.24 -6.84
CA SER A 90 -2.74 -16.26 -5.97
C SER A 90 -2.62 -17.37 -4.92
N CYS A 91 -2.98 -17.04 -3.68
CA CYS A 91 -3.14 -17.98 -2.57
C CYS A 91 -4.62 -18.02 -2.19
N GLY A 92 -5.26 -19.20 -2.13
CA GLY A 92 -6.65 -19.29 -1.66
C GLY A 92 -6.83 -18.89 -0.20
N SER A 93 -5.78 -19.02 0.62
CA SER A 93 -5.69 -18.51 1.98
C SER A 93 -4.26 -18.04 2.28
N PHE A 94 -4.10 -17.11 3.22
CA PHE A 94 -2.80 -16.57 3.62
C PHE A 94 -2.64 -16.66 5.13
N ALA A 95 -1.50 -17.16 5.63
CA ALA A 95 -1.18 -17.06 7.04
C ALA A 95 0.32 -16.91 7.32
N LEU A 96 0.65 -16.17 8.37
CA LEU A 96 1.99 -16.07 8.95
C LEU A 96 1.98 -16.83 10.27
N VAL A 97 2.83 -17.86 10.37
CA VAL A 97 2.96 -18.73 11.54
C VAL A 97 4.37 -18.60 12.09
N SER A 98 4.49 -18.31 13.38
CA SER A 98 5.76 -18.24 14.09
C SER A 98 5.60 -18.79 15.49
N ASP A 99 6.65 -19.41 16.04
CA ASP A 99 6.64 -19.89 17.42
C ASP A 99 6.76 -18.75 18.45
N ARG A 100 7.13 -17.55 18.00
CA ARG A 100 7.40 -16.37 18.86
C ARG A 100 6.26 -15.35 18.88
N ALA A 101 5.26 -15.50 18.02
CA ALA A 101 4.18 -14.54 17.85
C ALA A 101 2.86 -15.24 17.50
N PRO A 102 1.70 -14.66 17.84
CA PRO A 102 0.41 -15.20 17.42
C PRO A 102 0.31 -15.33 15.90
N THR A 103 -0.31 -16.41 15.43
CA THR A 103 -0.60 -16.60 14.00
C THR A 103 -1.41 -15.43 13.45
N ILE A 104 -1.00 -14.90 12.30
CA ILE A 104 -1.79 -13.91 11.56
C ILE A 104 -2.36 -14.63 10.35
N ALA A 105 -3.69 -14.75 10.25
CA ALA A 105 -4.35 -15.39 9.11
C ALA A 105 -5.24 -14.38 8.39
N ALA A 106 -5.34 -14.52 7.07
CA ALA A 106 -6.19 -13.72 6.20
C ALA A 106 -6.82 -14.60 5.11
N GLY A 107 -7.72 -14.01 4.33
CA GLY A 107 -8.34 -14.67 3.19
C GLY A 107 -7.40 -14.82 1.99
N ARG A 108 -8.00 -14.83 0.80
CA ARG A 108 -7.28 -14.97 -0.45
C ARG A 108 -6.35 -13.78 -0.70
N LEU A 109 -5.13 -14.06 -1.15
CA LEU A 109 -4.15 -13.08 -1.60
C LEU A 109 -3.98 -13.22 -3.11
N ILE A 110 -3.99 -12.11 -3.84
CA ILE A 110 -3.61 -12.07 -5.26
C ILE A 110 -2.60 -10.95 -5.43
N ALA A 111 -1.39 -11.26 -5.90
CA ALA A 111 -0.34 -10.28 -6.17
C ALA A 111 0.21 -10.46 -7.58
N GLY A 112 0.40 -9.38 -8.33
CA GLY A 112 0.90 -9.51 -9.70
C GLY A 112 1.40 -8.21 -10.30
N ALA A 113 2.06 -8.35 -11.44
CA ALA A 113 2.59 -7.25 -12.25
C ALA A 113 2.28 -7.47 -13.73
N ARG A 114 2.22 -6.39 -14.49
CA ARG A 114 2.01 -6.46 -15.94
C ARG A 114 3.30 -6.88 -16.62
N VAL A 115 3.20 -7.70 -17.66
CA VAL A 115 4.39 -8.19 -18.38
C VAL A 115 5.21 -7.04 -19.01
N TYR A 116 4.55 -5.96 -19.41
CA TYR A 116 5.17 -4.76 -19.98
C TYR A 116 5.50 -3.66 -18.96
N ASP A 117 5.15 -3.85 -17.69
CA ASP A 117 5.46 -2.95 -16.58
C ASP A 117 5.72 -3.77 -15.30
N PRO A 118 6.80 -4.58 -15.28
CA PRO A 118 7.08 -5.53 -14.19
C PRO A 118 7.45 -4.82 -12.88
N ASN A 119 7.84 -3.55 -12.96
CA ASN A 119 8.20 -2.74 -11.81
C ASN A 119 6.98 -2.22 -11.03
N ARG A 120 5.76 -2.41 -11.55
CA ARG A 120 4.53 -2.03 -10.86
C ARG A 120 3.79 -3.27 -10.38
N VAL A 121 3.97 -3.60 -9.11
CA VAL A 121 3.30 -4.73 -8.46
C VAL A 121 2.06 -4.22 -7.73
N VAL A 122 0.95 -4.93 -7.88
CA VAL A 122 -0.30 -4.68 -7.12
C VAL A 122 -0.72 -5.96 -6.44
N ALA A 123 -1.14 -5.87 -5.19
CA ALA A 123 -1.70 -6.97 -4.44
C ALA A 123 -3.06 -6.62 -3.83
N ASN A 124 -3.96 -7.58 -3.77
CA ASN A 124 -5.24 -7.48 -3.07
C ASN A 124 -5.32 -8.60 -2.03
N LEU A 125 -5.78 -8.26 -0.84
CA LEU A 125 -5.96 -9.20 0.26
C LEU A 125 -7.43 -9.21 0.67
N ASP A 126 -8.04 -10.40 0.65
CA ASP A 126 -9.40 -10.61 1.10
C ASP A 126 -9.41 -10.84 2.62
N GLY A 127 -10.39 -10.26 3.31
CA GLY A 127 -10.59 -10.43 4.74
C GLY A 127 -11.32 -11.74 5.09
N PRO A 128 -11.47 -12.05 6.39
CA PRO A 128 -10.99 -11.28 7.54
C PRO A 128 -9.50 -11.52 7.83
N LEU A 129 -8.82 -10.54 8.42
CA LEU A 129 -7.56 -10.78 9.12
C LEU A 129 -7.84 -11.15 10.57
N THR A 130 -7.22 -12.22 11.06
CA THR A 130 -7.32 -12.67 12.45
C THR A 130 -5.95 -12.83 13.07
N VAL A 131 -5.81 -12.46 14.34
CA VAL A 131 -4.60 -12.65 15.14
C VAL A 131 -4.88 -13.71 16.22
N GLY A 132 -4.04 -14.74 16.29
CA GLY A 132 -4.22 -15.89 17.17
C GLY A 132 -4.96 -17.05 16.50
N ASP A 133 -5.73 -17.81 17.29
CA ASP A 133 -6.57 -18.89 16.78
C ASP A 133 -7.73 -18.34 15.96
N PRO A 134 -7.89 -18.68 14.66
CA PRO A 134 -9.02 -18.22 13.86
C PRO A 134 -10.40 -18.59 14.41
N ALA A 135 -10.51 -19.66 15.21
CA ALA A 135 -11.77 -20.06 15.86
C ALA A 135 -12.13 -19.16 17.07
N ALA A 136 -11.13 -18.55 17.70
CA ALA A 136 -11.28 -17.65 18.84
C ALA A 136 -10.19 -16.56 18.80
N PRO A 137 -10.28 -15.61 17.84
CA PRO A 137 -9.19 -14.69 17.57
C PRO A 137 -9.04 -13.64 18.68
N LEU A 138 -7.79 -13.29 19.00
CA LEU A 138 -7.45 -12.21 19.94
C LEU A 138 -7.86 -10.85 19.37
N ALA A 139 -7.70 -10.70 18.06
CA ALA A 139 -8.15 -9.56 17.29
C ALA A 139 -8.58 -10.00 15.90
N SER A 140 -9.56 -9.30 15.33
CA SER A 140 -10.02 -9.48 13.95
C SER A 140 -10.24 -8.12 13.29
N LEU A 141 -9.89 -8.05 12.02
CA LEU A 141 -10.12 -6.91 11.15
C LEU A 141 -10.84 -7.41 9.90
N VAL A 142 -12.04 -6.89 9.66
CA VAL A 142 -12.84 -7.19 8.46
C VAL A 142 -12.90 -5.94 7.62
N TRP A 143 -12.72 -6.03 6.30
CA TRP A 143 -12.77 -4.86 5.41
C TRP A 143 -13.52 -5.18 4.12
N GLN A 144 -13.86 -4.13 3.36
CA GLN A 144 -14.45 -4.28 2.03
C GLN A 144 -13.39 -4.45 0.95
N ARG A 145 -12.30 -3.68 1.02
CA ARG A 145 -11.17 -3.78 0.09
C ARG A 145 -9.87 -3.51 0.82
N ALA A 146 -8.86 -4.36 0.62
CA ALA A 146 -7.48 -4.06 1.01
C ALA A 146 -6.58 -4.25 -0.21
N GLN A 147 -5.86 -3.19 -0.56
CA GLN A 147 -4.97 -3.16 -1.71
C GLN A 147 -3.60 -2.61 -1.33
N MET A 148 -2.58 -3.19 -1.93
CA MET A 148 -1.20 -2.74 -1.85
C MET A 148 -0.67 -2.49 -3.26
N SER A 149 0.15 -1.47 -3.43
CA SER A 149 0.88 -1.22 -4.66
C SER A 149 2.33 -0.87 -4.37
N LEU A 150 3.23 -1.39 -5.20
CA LEU A 150 4.65 -1.11 -5.16
C LEU A 150 5.10 -0.63 -6.54
N ASN A 151 5.98 0.36 -6.53
CA ASN A 151 6.76 0.76 -7.68
C ASN A 151 8.24 0.52 -7.36
N LEU A 152 8.88 -0.33 -8.17
CA LEU A 152 10.27 -0.68 -8.04
C LEU A 152 11.13 0.16 -8.99
N GLN A 153 12.31 0.56 -8.53
CA GLN A 153 13.31 1.24 -9.32
C GLN A 153 14.69 0.72 -8.90
N ASP A 154 15.50 0.30 -9.87
CA ASP A 154 16.83 -0.28 -9.65
C ASP A 154 16.83 -1.50 -8.70
N GLY A 155 15.76 -2.30 -8.75
CA GLY A 155 15.59 -3.49 -7.90
C GLY A 155 15.16 -3.22 -6.47
N ALA A 156 14.93 -1.96 -6.08
CA ALA A 156 14.45 -1.56 -4.76
C ALA A 156 13.06 -0.91 -4.84
N VAL A 157 12.30 -0.91 -3.74
CA VAL A 157 11.01 -0.22 -3.68
C VAL A 157 11.25 1.29 -3.64
N ALA A 158 10.75 2.00 -4.65
CA ALA A 158 10.79 3.45 -4.76
C ALA A 158 9.54 4.13 -4.19
N ARG A 159 8.38 3.48 -4.35
CA ARG A 159 7.10 3.90 -3.77
C ARG A 159 6.29 2.69 -3.33
N GLY A 160 5.65 2.80 -2.18
CA GLY A 160 4.68 1.84 -1.66
C GLY A 160 3.40 2.54 -1.23
N ALA A 161 2.27 1.89 -1.41
CA ALA A 161 1.00 2.33 -0.86
C ALA A 161 0.18 1.13 -0.42
N VAL A 162 -0.51 1.28 0.70
CA VAL A 162 -1.50 0.34 1.23
C VAL A 162 -2.77 1.14 1.54
N SER A 163 -3.92 0.63 1.10
CA SER A 163 -5.24 1.19 1.39
C SER A 163 -6.16 0.08 1.89
N ILE A 164 -6.93 0.37 2.94
CA ILE A 164 -7.99 -0.50 3.48
C ILE A 164 -9.26 0.33 3.59
N ASP A 165 -10.26 -0.03 2.78
CA ASP A 165 -11.57 0.61 2.71
C ASP A 165 -12.57 -0.09 3.65
N HIS A 166 -13.33 0.70 4.42
CA HIS A 166 -14.46 0.26 5.26
C HIS A 166 -14.11 -0.94 6.16
N ALA A 167 -13.23 -0.70 7.13
CA ALA A 167 -12.79 -1.72 8.06
C ALA A 167 -13.61 -1.74 9.37
N VAL A 168 -13.72 -2.92 9.97
CA VAL A 168 -14.30 -3.14 11.29
C VAL A 168 -13.28 -3.89 12.13
N LEU A 169 -12.74 -3.21 13.14
CA LEU A 169 -11.80 -3.76 14.11
C LEU A 169 -12.55 -4.31 15.33
N LYS A 170 -12.22 -5.54 15.74
CA LYS A 170 -12.61 -6.12 17.03
C LYS A 170 -11.36 -6.68 17.69
N ALA A 171 -11.00 -6.18 18.87
CA ALA A 171 -9.80 -6.63 19.58
C ALA A 171 -10.04 -6.62 21.10
N GLY A 172 -9.91 -7.78 21.74
CA GLY A 172 -10.09 -7.93 23.19
C GLY A 172 -11.39 -7.26 23.71
N PRO A 173 -11.32 -6.44 24.78
CA PRO A 173 -12.49 -5.75 25.34
C PRO A 173 -12.91 -4.50 24.56
N VAL A 174 -12.19 -4.13 23.48
CA VAL A 174 -12.50 -2.94 22.70
C VAL A 174 -13.76 -3.21 21.87
N PRO A 175 -14.80 -2.37 21.99
CA PRO A 175 -15.99 -2.51 21.16
C PRO A 175 -15.66 -2.45 19.66
N ALA A 176 -16.53 -3.05 18.85
CA ALA A 176 -16.37 -3.02 17.40
C ALA A 176 -16.23 -1.58 16.90
N THR A 177 -15.11 -1.29 16.25
CA THR A 177 -14.75 0.06 15.78
C THR A 177 -14.80 0.07 14.26
N ASN A 178 -15.60 0.98 13.70
CA ASN A 178 -15.68 1.16 12.25
C ASN A 178 -14.63 2.17 11.80
N ILE A 179 -14.04 1.96 10.63
CA ILE A 179 -13.02 2.81 10.06
C ILE A 179 -13.34 2.97 8.58
N ASP A 180 -13.52 4.20 8.11
CA ASP A 180 -13.93 4.44 6.73
C ASP A 180 -12.74 4.22 5.78
N LEU A 181 -11.53 4.64 6.17
CA LEU A 181 -10.30 4.48 5.39
C LEU A 181 -9.07 4.37 6.28
N LEU A 182 -8.17 3.44 5.95
CA LEU A 182 -6.78 3.42 6.43
C LEU A 182 -5.83 3.46 5.24
N GLU A 183 -4.91 4.41 5.22
CA GLU A 183 -3.88 4.50 4.18
C GLU A 183 -2.48 4.60 4.79
N LEU A 184 -1.52 3.97 4.11
CA LEU A 184 -0.10 4.12 4.37
C LEU A 184 0.61 4.28 3.03
N HIS A 185 1.32 5.38 2.87
CA HIS A 185 2.15 5.68 1.71
C HIS A 185 3.59 5.82 2.14
N ALA A 186 4.49 5.32 1.31
CA ALA A 186 5.92 5.48 1.47
C ALA A 186 6.55 5.81 0.12
N ARG A 187 7.51 6.73 0.09
CA ARG A 187 8.30 7.01 -1.10
C ARG A 187 9.69 7.46 -0.73
N ARG A 188 10.66 7.25 -1.63
CA ARG A 188 11.95 7.94 -1.52
C ARG A 188 11.74 9.44 -1.56
N THR A 189 12.36 10.15 -0.63
CA THR A 189 12.26 11.61 -0.58
C THR A 189 13.10 12.22 -1.70
N PRO A 190 12.64 13.30 -2.36
CA PRO A 190 13.44 13.95 -3.41
C PRO A 190 14.50 14.90 -2.85
N THR A 191 14.43 15.25 -1.57
CA THR A 191 15.26 16.32 -0.96
C THR A 191 16.57 15.82 -0.36
N THR A 192 16.61 14.54 0.03
CA THR A 192 17.70 13.93 0.80
C THR A 192 18.01 12.56 0.22
N GLU A 193 19.27 12.34 -0.14
CA GLU A 193 19.72 11.03 -0.63
C GLU A 193 19.58 9.98 0.47
N GLY A 194 18.90 8.86 0.18
CA GLY A 194 18.66 7.80 1.16
C GLY A 194 17.48 8.03 2.12
N GLY A 195 16.80 9.16 2.01
CA GLY A 195 15.63 9.46 2.84
C GLY A 195 14.30 8.90 2.31
N THR A 196 13.31 8.80 3.20
CA THR A 196 11.98 8.27 2.89
C THR A 196 10.89 9.14 3.50
N ASP A 197 9.93 9.58 2.69
CA ASP A 197 8.70 10.19 3.16
C ASP A 197 7.69 9.07 3.48
N LEU A 198 7.06 9.15 4.66
CA LEU A 198 5.97 8.28 5.08
C LEU A 198 4.73 9.13 5.36
N ALA A 199 3.59 8.72 4.82
CA ALA A 199 2.29 9.31 5.13
C ALA A 199 1.34 8.21 5.62
N TRP A 200 0.71 8.42 6.77
CA TRP A 200 -0.32 7.55 7.32
C TRP A 200 -1.60 8.36 7.49
N THR A 201 -2.74 7.75 7.16
CA THR A 201 -4.07 8.35 7.31
C THR A 201 -5.02 7.32 7.90
N ALA A 202 -5.84 7.76 8.84
CA ALA A 202 -7.01 7.05 9.31
C ALA A 202 -8.21 8.01 9.29
N ALA A 203 -9.22 7.70 8.49
CA ALA A 203 -10.42 8.53 8.37
C ALA A 203 -11.67 7.81 8.88
N GLY A 204 -12.56 8.56 9.52
CA GLY A 204 -13.86 8.09 9.96
C GLY A 204 -13.81 7.01 11.04
N VAL A 205 -12.78 7.02 11.90
CA VAL A 205 -12.65 6.06 12.99
C VAL A 205 -13.76 6.31 14.01
N ARG A 206 -14.71 5.37 14.09
CA ARG A 206 -15.96 5.52 14.84
C ARG A 206 -16.07 4.43 15.91
N PHE A 207 -15.84 4.84 17.15
CA PHE A 207 -16.13 4.04 18.34
C PHE A 207 -17.61 4.16 18.71
N PRO A 208 -18.20 3.18 19.42
CA PRO A 208 -19.58 3.29 19.88
C PRO A 208 -19.81 4.54 20.74
N ALA A 209 -20.94 5.22 20.48
CA ALA A 209 -21.34 6.44 21.18
C ALA A 209 -20.31 7.61 21.13
N SER A 210 -19.48 7.66 20.08
CA SER A 210 -18.50 8.75 19.86
C SER A 210 -18.66 9.42 18.50
N SER A 211 -18.15 10.65 18.38
CA SER A 211 -17.98 11.31 17.09
C SER A 211 -16.84 10.65 16.29
N PRO A 212 -16.92 10.61 14.95
CA PRO A 212 -15.83 10.08 14.13
C PRO A 212 -14.52 10.84 14.36
N LEU A 213 -13.43 10.10 14.39
CA LEU A 213 -12.07 10.62 14.50
C LEU A 213 -11.34 10.47 13.19
N ASP A 214 -10.63 11.52 12.81
CA ASP A 214 -9.69 11.54 11.70
C ASP A 214 -8.29 11.79 12.24
N GLY A 215 -7.30 11.12 11.66
CA GLY A 215 -5.91 11.33 11.97
C GLY A 215 -5.02 11.15 10.75
N ALA A 216 -3.95 11.93 10.70
CA ALA A 216 -2.89 11.73 9.73
C ALA A 216 -1.52 12.06 10.32
N LEU A 217 -0.50 11.48 9.71
CA LEU A 217 0.90 11.68 10.03
C LEU A 217 1.69 11.73 8.74
N LEU A 218 2.47 12.78 8.55
CA LEU A 218 3.44 12.94 7.47
C LEU A 218 4.82 13.17 8.10
N VAL A 219 5.74 12.25 7.81
CA VAL A 219 7.12 12.31 8.30
C VAL A 219 8.11 12.10 7.18
N THR A 220 9.29 12.71 7.33
CA THR A 220 10.47 12.45 6.51
C THR A 220 11.54 11.82 7.38
N ILE A 221 12.07 10.69 6.94
CA ILE A 221 13.18 10.00 7.59
C ILE A 221 14.42 10.28 6.76
N GLU A 222 15.38 11.02 7.31
CA GLU A 222 16.47 11.62 6.53
C GLU A 222 17.59 10.60 6.18
N ASP A 223 18.11 9.87 7.18
CA ASP A 223 19.35 9.09 7.03
C ASP A 223 19.16 7.58 7.30
N GLY A 224 18.68 6.83 6.31
CA GLY A 224 18.46 5.38 6.43
C GLY A 224 17.03 4.94 6.17
N GLY A 225 16.14 5.88 5.82
CA GLY A 225 14.76 5.60 5.43
C GLY A 225 14.65 4.64 4.23
N ALA A 226 15.65 4.59 3.34
CA ALA A 226 15.65 3.65 2.22
C ALA A 226 15.65 2.17 2.65
N THR A 227 16.17 1.84 3.83
CA THR A 227 16.20 0.46 4.37
C THR A 227 14.81 -0.05 4.76
N LEU A 228 13.90 0.84 5.17
CA LEU A 228 12.51 0.52 5.48
C LEU A 228 11.77 -0.12 4.30
N LEU A 229 12.20 0.20 3.09
CA LEU A 229 11.54 -0.22 1.86
C LEU A 229 12.10 -1.54 1.30
N GLY A 230 13.09 -2.18 1.95
CA GLY A 230 13.68 -3.42 1.40
C GLY A 230 14.43 -4.38 2.32
N ALA A 231 14.88 -3.98 3.52
CA ALA A 231 15.79 -4.82 4.33
C ALA A 231 15.53 -4.84 5.84
N GLY A 232 14.46 -4.18 6.31
CA GLY A 232 14.23 -3.95 7.74
C GLY A 232 14.82 -2.63 8.22
N LEU A 233 14.36 -2.14 9.37
CA LEU A 233 14.76 -0.85 9.92
C LEU A 233 16.06 -1.00 10.71
N ALA A 234 17.19 -0.68 10.08
CA ALA A 234 18.49 -0.57 10.75
C ALA A 234 18.66 0.86 11.28
N VAL A 235 18.78 1.01 12.60
CA VAL A 235 18.94 2.32 13.23
C VAL A 235 20.41 2.54 13.61
N PRO A 236 21.07 3.60 13.09
CA PRO A 236 22.46 3.89 13.43
C PRO A 236 22.60 4.25 14.91
N ILE A 237 23.79 4.09 15.49
CA ILE A 237 24.05 4.39 16.92
C ILE A 237 23.67 5.83 17.29
N GLU A 238 23.86 6.77 16.35
CA GLU A 238 23.50 8.18 16.49
C GLU A 238 21.98 8.42 16.52
N GLY A 239 21.18 7.41 16.16
CA GLY A 239 19.75 7.49 15.97
C GLY A 239 19.37 7.98 14.58
N LEU A 240 18.14 7.68 14.18
CA LEU A 240 17.57 8.01 12.89
C LEU A 240 16.75 9.31 13.01
N PRO A 241 17.14 10.41 12.33
CA PRO A 241 16.38 11.65 12.33
C PRO A 241 15.02 11.47 11.64
N ILE A 242 13.98 12.04 12.25
CA ILE A 242 12.61 12.03 11.74
C ILE A 242 12.07 13.47 11.81
N ASP A 243 11.85 14.08 10.66
CA ASP A 243 11.10 15.34 10.56
C ASP A 243 9.60 15.04 10.53
N VAL A 244 8.85 15.59 11.48
CA VAL A 244 7.39 15.52 11.53
C VAL A 244 6.84 16.78 10.90
N THR A 245 6.50 16.68 9.62
CA THR A 245 5.98 17.81 8.83
C THR A 245 4.54 18.13 9.19
N ASP A 246 3.70 17.10 9.36
CA ASP A 246 2.32 17.27 9.82
C ASP A 246 1.91 16.04 10.64
N PHE A 247 1.39 16.28 11.83
CA PHE A 247 0.57 15.32 12.55
C PHE A 247 -0.75 16.02 12.84
N HIS A 248 -1.86 15.35 12.59
CA HIS A 248 -3.14 15.82 13.07
C HIS A 248 -4.04 14.70 13.59
N LEU A 249 -4.87 15.05 14.57
CA LEU A 249 -5.90 14.20 15.15
C LEU A 249 -7.09 15.07 15.54
N GLY A 250 -8.29 14.74 15.07
CA GLY A 250 -9.46 15.57 15.32
C GLY A 250 -10.79 14.88 15.09
N ASN A 251 -11.87 15.59 15.43
CA ASN A 251 -13.26 15.16 15.22
C ASN A 251 -14.10 16.26 14.55
N GLY A 252 -13.48 17.01 13.64
CA GLY A 252 -14.07 18.14 12.91
C GLY A 252 -13.97 19.48 13.66
N ALA A 253 -14.53 19.59 14.87
CA ALA A 253 -14.50 20.84 15.64
C ALA A 253 -13.17 21.02 16.37
N THR A 254 -12.77 20.01 17.14
CA THR A 254 -11.49 19.97 17.86
C THR A 254 -10.44 19.28 17.03
N LEU A 255 -9.27 19.93 16.89
CA LEU A 255 -8.15 19.43 16.10
C LEU A 255 -6.85 19.66 16.84
N ILE A 256 -6.08 18.60 17.03
CA ILE A 256 -4.70 18.67 17.50
C ILE A 256 -3.82 18.61 16.27
N LYS A 257 -2.93 19.59 16.10
CA LYS A 257 -1.86 19.57 15.10
C LYS A 257 -0.51 19.55 15.80
N ALA A 258 0.47 18.86 15.25
CA ALA A 258 1.86 18.93 15.73
C ALA A 258 2.86 18.84 14.58
N ALA A 259 3.99 19.50 14.75
CA ALA A 259 5.14 19.43 13.85
C ALA A 259 6.44 19.62 14.65
N GLY A 260 7.55 19.10 14.16
CA GLY A 260 8.85 19.22 14.82
C GLY A 260 9.78 18.08 14.48
N SER A 261 10.84 17.90 15.27
CA SER A 261 11.90 16.94 14.97
C SER A 261 11.98 15.88 16.05
N LEU A 262 11.99 14.62 15.60
CA LEU A 262 12.14 13.43 16.42
C LEU A 262 13.40 12.67 16.00
N ARG A 263 13.81 11.74 16.84
CA ARG A 263 14.92 10.83 16.59
C ARG A 263 14.57 9.46 17.13
N LEU A 264 14.58 8.46 16.27
CA LEU A 264 14.45 7.05 16.66
C LEU A 264 15.82 6.54 17.10
N ARG A 265 15.89 5.97 18.29
CA ARG A 265 17.11 5.43 18.87
C ARG A 265 17.32 3.96 18.50
N PRO A 266 18.55 3.43 18.62
CA PRO A 266 18.85 2.01 18.42
C PRO A 266 18.08 1.04 19.33
N ASP A 267 17.57 1.51 20.47
CA ASP A 267 16.76 0.71 21.39
C ASP A 267 15.25 0.77 21.06
N GLY A 268 14.88 1.36 19.92
CA GLY A 268 13.50 1.52 19.48
C GLY A 268 12.76 2.66 20.18
N LEU A 269 13.41 3.41 21.08
CA LEU A 269 12.80 4.54 21.79
C LEU A 269 12.90 5.83 20.96
N ILE A 270 12.02 6.78 21.24
CA ILE A 270 11.96 8.06 20.51
C ILE A 270 12.36 9.21 21.44
N ASP A 271 13.18 10.13 20.94
CA ASP A 271 13.46 11.43 21.56
C ASP A 271 13.05 12.56 20.61
N GLY A 272 12.74 13.74 21.12
CA GLY A 272 12.57 14.93 20.29
C GLY A 272 11.62 15.96 20.88
N ASP A 273 11.33 16.98 20.10
CA ASP A 273 10.50 18.10 20.50
C ASP A 273 9.51 18.43 19.37
N LEU A 274 8.23 18.52 19.73
CA LEU A 274 7.14 18.88 18.83
C LEU A 274 6.48 20.17 19.31
N LYS A 275 6.10 21.03 18.36
CA LYS A 275 5.21 22.15 18.62
C LYS A 275 3.79 21.71 18.32
N ALA A 276 2.97 21.55 19.36
CA ALA A 276 1.58 21.18 19.22
C ALA A 276 0.66 22.42 19.28
N THR A 277 -0.40 22.40 18.49
CA THR A 277 -1.47 23.40 18.50
C THR A 277 -2.80 22.67 18.63
N VAL A 278 -3.54 23.00 19.68
CA VAL A 278 -4.90 22.49 19.91
C VAL A 278 -5.89 23.55 19.52
N ILE A 279 -6.68 23.27 18.48
CA ILE A 279 -7.77 24.12 18.00
C ILE A 279 -9.06 23.66 18.68
N ASP A 280 -9.83 24.60 19.20
CA ASP A 280 -11.01 24.36 20.03
C ASP A 280 -10.74 23.42 21.21
N PRO A 281 -9.88 23.83 22.17
CA PRO A 281 -9.48 22.98 23.29
C PRO A 281 -10.64 22.57 24.22
N ALA A 282 -11.77 23.26 24.15
CA ALA A 282 -12.96 22.93 24.94
C ALA A 282 -13.54 21.55 24.57
N GLY A 283 -13.35 21.09 23.33
CA GLY A 283 -13.84 19.79 22.87
C GLY A 283 -12.86 18.62 23.08
N LEU A 284 -11.68 18.84 23.68
CA LEU A 284 -10.71 17.77 23.97
C LEU A 284 -11.29 16.54 24.71
N PRO A 285 -12.19 16.68 25.69
CA PRO A 285 -12.79 15.51 26.34
C PRO A 285 -13.52 14.59 25.34
N SER A 286 -14.18 15.16 24.34
CA SER A 286 -14.90 14.38 23.30
C SER A 286 -13.96 13.63 22.37
N LEU A 287 -12.77 14.19 22.10
CA LEU A 287 -11.75 13.59 21.24
C LEU A 287 -11.17 12.31 21.87
N PHE A 288 -10.99 12.30 23.19
CA PHE A 288 -10.29 11.23 23.90
C PHE A 288 -11.20 10.29 24.71
N ALA A 289 -12.49 10.59 24.82
CA ALA A 289 -13.46 9.75 25.53
C ALA A 289 -13.40 8.25 25.16
N PRO A 290 -13.16 7.86 23.88
CA PRO A 290 -13.04 6.44 23.52
C PRO A 290 -11.83 5.72 24.12
N PHE A 291 -10.75 6.46 24.42
CA PHE A 291 -9.46 5.89 24.85
C PHE A 291 -9.25 5.96 26.36
N LEU A 292 -9.82 6.97 27.02
CA LEU A 292 -9.59 7.27 28.43
C LEU A 292 -10.92 7.41 29.18
N PRO A 293 -11.58 6.28 29.55
CA PRO A 293 -12.86 6.31 30.24
C PRO A 293 -12.80 6.89 31.66
N GLN A 294 -11.60 7.10 32.23
CA GLN A 294 -11.42 7.74 33.53
C GLN A 294 -11.03 9.22 33.39
N ASN A 295 -12.00 10.10 33.69
CA ASN A 295 -11.94 11.53 33.41
C ASN A 295 -10.81 12.31 34.12
N GLY A 296 -10.20 11.78 35.18
CA GLY A 296 -9.20 12.50 35.98
C GLY A 296 -7.95 12.90 35.20
N ALA A 297 -7.41 11.99 34.38
CA ALA A 297 -6.24 12.27 33.55
C ALA A 297 -6.55 13.29 32.45
N LEU A 298 -7.72 13.16 31.81
CA LEU A 298 -8.17 14.08 30.76
C LEU A 298 -8.36 15.50 31.28
N VAL A 299 -8.94 15.65 32.47
CA VAL A 299 -9.10 16.95 33.12
C VAL A 299 -7.73 17.58 33.44
N ALA A 300 -6.76 16.78 33.91
CA ALA A 300 -5.40 17.26 34.16
C ALA A 300 -4.72 17.74 32.86
N VAL A 301 -4.87 17.01 31.76
CA VAL A 301 -4.32 17.39 30.45
C VAL A 301 -5.00 18.64 29.90
N ALA A 302 -6.32 18.72 29.93
CA ALA A 302 -7.07 19.91 29.51
C ALA A 302 -6.71 21.14 30.35
N GLY A 303 -6.54 20.96 31.66
CA GLY A 303 -6.06 21.99 32.58
C GLY A 303 -4.64 22.44 32.25
N ALA A 304 -3.72 21.51 31.99
CA ALA A 304 -2.35 21.83 31.60
C ALA A 304 -2.29 22.60 30.26
N ILE A 305 -3.07 22.20 29.27
CA ILE A 305 -3.17 22.92 27.98
C ILE A 305 -3.72 24.34 28.19
N SER A 306 -4.70 24.50 29.07
CA SER A 306 -5.27 25.81 29.37
C SER A 306 -4.31 26.72 30.14
N ALA A 307 -3.55 26.15 31.09
CA ALA A 307 -2.63 26.89 31.96
C ALA A 307 -1.29 27.23 31.29
N PHE A 308 -0.72 26.29 30.52
CA PHE A 308 0.62 26.42 29.92
C PHE A 308 0.59 26.67 28.41
N GLY A 309 -0.55 26.43 27.75
CA GLY A 309 -0.70 26.71 26.33
C GLY A 309 -0.78 28.21 26.07
N LEU A 310 0.10 28.69 25.18
CA LEU A 310 0.05 30.07 24.71
C LEU A 310 -1.23 30.26 23.89
N PRO A 311 -2.06 31.28 24.21
CA PRO A 311 -3.22 31.61 23.39
C PRO A 311 -2.78 31.87 21.94
N SER A 312 -3.48 31.25 21.01
CA SER A 312 -3.33 31.47 19.57
C SER A 312 -4.70 31.43 18.90
N GLU A 313 -4.74 31.77 17.63
CA GLU A 313 -5.93 31.69 16.80
C GLU A 313 -5.55 31.03 15.48
N VAL A 314 -6.36 30.06 15.04
CA VAL A 314 -6.20 29.38 13.76
C VAL A 314 -7.55 29.41 13.05
N ASP A 315 -7.60 30.02 11.87
CA ASP A 315 -8.83 30.15 11.06
C ASP A 315 -10.03 30.71 11.85
N GLY A 316 -9.81 31.73 12.70
CA GLY A 316 -10.87 32.34 13.52
C GLY A 316 -11.29 31.53 14.75
N LYS A 317 -10.66 30.38 15.01
CA LYS A 317 -10.98 29.51 16.16
C LYS A 317 -9.96 29.69 17.29
N PRO A 318 -10.41 29.65 18.56
CA PRO A 318 -9.51 29.69 19.70
C PRO A 318 -8.58 28.49 19.68
N ALA A 319 -7.28 28.75 19.80
CA ALA A 319 -6.26 27.72 19.81
C ALA A 319 -5.29 27.92 20.98
N ARG A 320 -4.59 26.84 21.33
CA ARG A 320 -3.53 26.82 22.33
C ARG A 320 -2.32 26.12 21.76
N THR A 321 -1.18 26.81 21.76
CA THR A 321 0.08 26.26 21.28
C THR A 321 0.99 25.95 22.44
N LEU A 322 1.60 24.77 22.44
CA LEU A 322 2.49 24.32 23.52
C LEU A 322 3.61 23.41 23.00
N PRO A 323 4.79 23.46 23.62
CA PRO A 323 5.84 22.49 23.34
C PRO A 323 5.47 21.13 23.97
N ILE A 324 5.64 20.07 23.18
CA ILE A 324 5.60 18.69 23.61
C ILE A 324 7.02 18.15 23.54
N ARG A 325 7.50 17.57 24.64
CA ARG A 325 8.78 16.89 24.67
C ARG A 325 8.57 15.39 24.67
N ILE A 326 9.38 14.68 23.89
CA ILE A 326 9.45 13.22 23.89
C ILE A 326 10.85 12.85 24.35
N ALA A 327 10.94 12.11 25.46
CA ALA A 327 12.22 11.66 26.00
C ALA A 327 12.12 10.19 26.41
N ALA A 328 12.89 9.33 25.74
CA ALA A 328 12.83 7.88 25.88
C ALA A 328 11.38 7.37 25.76
N SER A 329 10.70 7.80 24.69
CA SER A 329 9.29 7.51 24.38
C SER A 329 8.26 8.03 25.39
N ARG A 330 8.65 8.80 26.42
CA ARG A 330 7.70 9.50 27.30
C ARG A 330 7.33 10.85 26.70
N VAL A 331 6.05 11.02 26.40
CA VAL A 331 5.48 12.26 25.87
C VAL A 331 5.04 13.14 27.03
N SER A 332 5.52 14.38 27.11
CA SER A 332 5.22 15.28 28.21
C SER A 332 4.94 16.73 27.78
N ILE A 333 4.12 17.41 28.57
CA ILE A 333 3.93 18.87 28.52
C ILE A 333 4.48 19.43 29.82
N GLY A 334 5.59 20.17 29.73
CA GLY A 334 6.32 20.59 30.93
C GLY A 334 6.72 19.38 31.77
N MET A 335 6.26 19.33 33.04
CA MET A 335 6.52 18.22 33.96
C MET A 335 5.46 17.11 33.93
N LEU A 336 4.35 17.30 33.20
CA LEU A 336 3.25 16.33 33.14
C LEU A 336 3.52 15.31 32.02
N THR A 337 3.65 14.03 32.38
CA THR A 337 3.71 12.94 31.39
C THR A 337 2.30 12.60 30.92
N LEU A 338 2.07 12.60 29.62
CA LEU A 338 0.78 12.30 29.00
C LEU A 338 0.63 10.82 28.69
N VAL A 339 1.63 10.25 28.01
CA VAL A 339 1.63 8.87 27.53
C VAL A 339 3.07 8.40 27.33
N THR A 340 3.28 7.10 27.45
CA THR A 340 4.53 6.44 27.06
C THR A 340 4.27 5.63 25.79
N LEU A 341 4.99 5.94 24.72
CA LEU A 341 4.89 5.18 23.47
C LEU A 341 5.64 3.85 23.62
N PRO A 342 5.12 2.74 23.05
CA PRO A 342 5.87 1.50 23.00
C PRO A 342 7.13 1.67 22.13
N PRO A 343 8.19 0.89 22.38
CA PRO A 343 9.36 0.88 21.50
C PRO A 343 8.96 0.40 20.11
N ILE A 344 9.56 1.00 19.08
CA ILE A 344 9.43 0.54 17.71
C ILE A 344 10.34 -0.69 17.55
N PRO A 345 9.84 -1.82 17.02
CA PRO A 345 10.69 -2.95 16.67
C PRO A 345 11.72 -2.53 15.63
N VAL A 346 13.00 -2.60 15.98
CA VAL A 346 14.14 -2.34 15.09
C VAL A 346 14.84 -3.65 14.79
N GLY A 347 15.31 -3.80 13.55
CA GLY A 347 16.11 -4.96 13.15
C GLY A 347 17.56 -4.77 13.59
N ASN A 348 18.21 -5.84 14.03
CA ASN A 348 19.66 -5.89 14.16
C ASN A 348 20.30 -6.18 12.81
#